data_AF-A0A969E5T1-F1
#
_entry.id   AF-A0A969E5T1-F1
#
_cell.length_a   1.000
_cell.length_b   1.000
_cell.length_c   1.000
_cell.angle_alpha   90.00
_cell.angle_beta   90.00
_cell.angle_gamma   90.00
#
_symmetry.space_group_name_H-M   'P 1'
#
loop_
_entity.id
_entity.type
_entity.pdbx_description
1 polymer ?
#
loop_
_entity_poly.entity_id
_entity_poly.type
_entity_poly.pdbx_seq_one_letter_code
_entity_poly.pdbx_strand_id
1 'polypeptide(L)'
;MRLILRQLKAVCENTSELSKYIKQLVVLSRLRKIEDLTIKITEDMPITYDIETDYLYKKGIKKGIEEGIEKEGKKRLEEKINIICNARLEGASIEFIAKVVKLSPEQVRDILDSRQIK
;
A
#
# COMPACT_ATOMS: atom_id res chain seq x y z
N MET A 1 17.19 -2.28 9.45
CA MET A 1 18.43 -1.99 10.21
C MET A 1 19.60 -2.90 9.82
N ARG A 2 19.44 -4.25 9.85
CA ARG A 2 20.50 -5.20 9.43
C ARG A 2 20.99 -4.99 7.99
N LEU A 3 20.08 -4.66 7.06
CA LEU A 3 20.43 -4.33 5.66
C LEU A 3 21.30 -3.08 5.53
N ILE A 4 21.01 -2.03 6.29
CA ILE A 4 21.76 -0.76 6.26
C ILE A 4 23.19 -0.99 6.80
N LEU A 5 23.34 -1.77 7.86
CA LEU A 5 24.66 -2.14 8.40
C LEU A 5 25.47 -2.99 7.42
N ARG A 6 24.82 -3.89 6.67
CA ARG A 6 25.46 -4.69 5.62
C ARG A 6 25.96 -3.84 4.46
N GLN A 7 25.16 -2.86 4.03
CA GLN A 7 25.53 -1.89 2.99
C GLN A 7 26.70 -1.01 3.47
N LEU A 8 26.66 -0.50 4.70
CA LEU A 8 27.74 0.30 5.28
C LEU A 8 29.07 -0.46 5.29
N LYS A 9 29.06 -1.75 5.66
CA LYS A 9 30.27 -2.59 5.66
C LYS A 9 30.81 -2.85 4.25
N ALA A 10 29.96 -2.83 3.22
CA ALA A 10 30.36 -3.05 1.83
C ALA A 10 30.89 -1.79 1.15
N VAL A 11 30.46 -0.60 1.59
CA VAL A 11 30.80 0.69 0.98
C VAL A 11 31.95 1.40 1.70
N CYS A 12 32.14 1.16 3.01
CA CYS A 12 33.24 1.79 3.75
C CYS A 12 34.55 1.07 3.48
N GLU A 13 35.54 1.79 2.95
CA GLU A 13 36.84 1.22 2.58
C GLU A 13 37.73 0.96 3.80
N ASN A 14 37.51 1.66 4.91
CA ASN A 14 38.29 1.52 6.14
C ASN A 14 37.41 1.45 7.41
N THR A 15 38.01 0.93 8.48
CA THR A 15 37.35 0.71 9.77
C THR A 15 36.99 2.00 10.50
N SER A 16 37.75 3.08 10.27
CA SER A 16 37.51 4.39 10.88
C SER A 16 36.21 5.01 10.38
N GLU A 17 36.00 5.04 9.06
CA GLU A 17 34.78 5.53 8.43
C GLU A 17 33.56 4.69 8.78
N LEU A 18 33.71 3.36 8.79
CA LEU A 18 32.63 2.47 9.21
C LEU A 18 32.17 2.79 10.65
N SER A 19 33.13 3.03 11.56
CA SER A 19 32.82 3.38 12.95
C SER A 19 32.09 4.73 13.07
N LYS A 20 32.47 5.71 12.24
CA LYS A 20 31.84 7.04 12.19
C LYS A 20 30.39 6.93 11.73
N TYR A 21 30.12 6.22 10.64
CA TYR A 21 28.77 6.08 10.11
C TYR A 21 27.87 5.22 11.00
N ILE A 22 28.41 4.19 11.67
CA ILE A 22 27.64 3.45 12.68
C ILE A 22 27.25 4.37 13.85
N LYS A 23 28.16 5.21 14.35
CA LYS A 23 27.83 6.18 15.43
C LYS A 23 26.73 7.14 15.00
N GLN A 24 26.81 7.69 13.79
CA GLN A 24 25.77 8.55 13.24
C GLN A 24 24.42 7.82 13.11
N LEU A 25 24.43 6.57 12.64
CA LEU A 25 23.23 5.74 12.54
C LEU A 25 22.59 5.49 13.91
N VAL A 26 23.39 5.28 14.96
CA VAL A 26 22.89 5.13 16.33
C VAL A 26 22.25 6.44 16.83
N VAL A 27 22.89 7.59 16.58
CA VAL A 27 22.32 8.90 16.95
C VAL A 27 20.99 9.15 16.23
N LEU A 28 20.93 8.92 14.91
CA LEU A 28 19.70 9.09 14.12
C LEU A 28 18.59 8.12 14.55
N SER A 29 18.94 6.88 14.91
CA SER A 29 18.00 5.90 15.44
C SER A 29 17.42 6.33 16.79
N ARG A 30 18.25 6.95 17.65
CA ARG A 30 17.80 7.52 18.92
C ARG A 30 16.88 8.73 18.71
N LEU A 31 17.25 9.64 17.81
CA LEU A 31 16.41 10.81 17.47
C LEU A 31 15.03 10.39 16.96
N ARG A 32 14.96 9.35 16.12
CA ARG A 32 13.68 8.79 15.66
C ARG A 32 12.84 8.21 16.80
N LYS A 33 13.45 7.55 17.78
CA LYS A 33 12.72 7.07 18.98
C LYS A 33 12.29 8.21 19.91
N ILE A 34 12.98 9.35 19.86
CA ILE A 34 12.61 10.55 20.62
C ILE A 34 11.37 11.21 20.02
N GLU A 35 11.17 11.15 18.71
CA GLU A 35 9.95 11.64 18.04
C GLU A 35 8.69 10.99 18.63
N ASP A 36 8.64 9.65 18.70
CA ASP A 36 7.51 8.92 19.30
C ASP A 36 7.28 9.26 20.78
N LEU A 37 8.38 9.44 21.54
CA LEU A 37 8.31 9.82 22.96
C LEU A 37 7.79 11.26 23.11
N THR A 38 8.22 12.15 22.23
CA THR A 38 7.86 13.57 22.24
C THR A 38 6.39 13.73 21.90
N ILE A 39 5.88 13.02 20.89
CA ILE A 39 4.45 13.03 20.53
C ILE A 39 3.59 12.63 21.73
N LYS A 40 3.93 11.52 22.41
CA LYS A 40 3.18 11.07 23.60
C LYS A 40 3.22 12.08 24.74
N ILE A 41 4.39 12.65 25.02
CA ILE A 41 4.52 13.69 26.06
C ILE A 41 3.73 14.95 25.68
N THR A 42 3.68 15.32 24.40
CA THR A 42 2.90 16.47 23.92
C THR A 42 1.39 16.23 23.94
N GLU A 43 0.92 15.01 23.73
CA GLU A 43 -0.51 14.64 23.87
C GLU A 43 -0.99 14.79 25.32
N ASP A 44 -0.11 14.55 26.30
CA ASP A 44 -0.38 14.69 27.74
C ASP A 44 -0.23 16.14 28.26
N MET A 45 0.18 17.09 27.41
CA MET A 45 0.35 18.52 27.77
C MET A 45 -0.88 19.37 27.39
N PRO A 46 -1.19 20.45 28.14
CA PRO A 46 -2.33 21.34 27.86
C PRO A 46 -2.05 22.33 26.71
N ILE A 47 -1.32 21.90 25.68
CA ILE A 47 -0.97 22.71 24.51
C ILE A 47 -1.61 22.05 23.28
N THR A 48 -2.44 22.79 22.55
CA THR A 48 -3.08 22.30 21.33
C THR A 48 -2.11 22.36 20.15
N TYR A 49 -1.58 21.21 19.74
CA TYR A 49 -0.80 21.06 18.50
C TYR A 49 -1.66 20.35 17.45
N ASP A 50 -2.03 21.06 16.39
CA ASP A 50 -2.85 20.53 15.29
C ASP A 50 -1.96 19.91 14.19
N ILE A 51 -1.78 18.59 14.29
CA ILE A 51 -1.04 17.78 13.32
C ILE A 51 -1.67 17.75 11.93
N GLU A 52 -2.97 18.04 11.79
CA GLU A 52 -3.67 17.91 10.52
C GLU A 52 -3.26 18.98 9.52
N THR A 53 -2.69 20.08 10.02
CA THR A 53 -2.13 21.15 9.19
C THR A 53 -0.77 20.78 8.58
N ASP A 54 -0.08 19.79 9.13
CA ASP A 54 1.27 19.38 8.73
C ASP A 54 1.32 18.84 7.29
N TYR A 55 2.41 19.19 6.59
CA TYR A 55 2.59 18.82 5.20
C TYR A 55 2.73 17.31 4.99
N LEU A 56 3.50 16.62 5.85
CA LEU A 56 3.71 15.18 5.75
C LEU A 56 2.43 14.42 6.13
N TYR A 57 1.67 14.91 7.10
CA TYR A 57 0.34 14.38 7.42
C TYR A 57 -0.60 14.43 6.21
N LYS A 58 -0.75 15.61 5.59
CA LYS A 58 -1.58 15.80 4.37
C LYS A 58 -1.10 14.93 3.21
N LYS A 59 0.22 14.80 3.03
CA LYS A 59 0.81 13.92 2.00
C LYS A 59 0.49 12.45 2.26
N GLY A 60 0.50 12.01 3.52
CA GLY A 60 0.11 10.68 3.95
C GLY A 60 -1.36 10.37 3.63
N ILE A 61 -2.27 11.29 3.97
CA ILE A 61 -3.70 11.17 3.65
C ILE A 61 -3.92 11.04 2.14
N LYS A 62 -3.30 11.92 1.33
CA LYS A 62 -3.43 11.87 -0.13
C LYS A 62 -2.99 10.51 -0.70
N LYS A 63 -1.85 9.99 -0.25
CA LYS A 63 -1.36 8.67 -0.66
C LYS A 63 -2.31 7.55 -0.23
N GLY A 64 -2.85 7.61 0.99
CA GLY A 64 -3.82 6.65 1.49
C GLY A 64 -5.11 6.61 0.67
N ILE A 65 -5.60 7.78 0.23
CA ILE A 65 -6.76 7.88 -0.67
C ILE A 65 -6.45 7.25 -2.03
N GLU A 66 -5.31 7.58 -2.64
CA GLU A 66 -4.88 7.01 -3.92
C GLU A 66 -4.77 5.46 -3.85
N GLU A 67 -4.12 4.93 -2.80
CA GLU A 67 -4.02 3.48 -2.57
C GLU A 67 -5.40 2.84 -2.31
N GLY A 68 -6.29 3.55 -1.62
CA GLY A 68 -7.67 3.10 -1.37
C GLY A 68 -8.47 2.95 -2.65
N ILE A 69 -8.43 3.96 -3.51
CA ILE A 69 -9.11 3.96 -4.82
C ILE A 69 -8.56 2.83 -5.71
N GLU A 70 -7.24 2.63 -5.73
CA GLU A 70 -6.62 1.55 -6.52
C GLU A 70 -7.05 0.17 -6.01
N LYS A 71 -7.00 -0.05 -4.69
CA LYS A 71 -7.42 -1.33 -4.07
C LYS A 71 -8.90 -1.61 -4.30
N GLU A 72 -9.75 -0.60 -4.16
CA GLU A 72 -11.19 -0.74 -4.41
C GLU A 72 -11.48 -1.02 -5.88
N GLY A 73 -10.79 -0.35 -6.80
CA GLY A 73 -10.88 -0.62 -8.24
C GLY A 73 -10.53 -2.07 -8.59
N LYS A 74 -9.44 -2.60 -8.02
CA LYS A 74 -9.05 -4.01 -8.20
C LYS A 74 -10.07 -4.98 -7.62
N LYS A 75 -10.55 -4.74 -6.40
CA LYS A 75 -11.60 -5.57 -5.77
C LYS A 75 -12.89 -5.59 -6.58
N ARG A 76 -13.38 -4.44 -7.03
CA ARG A 76 -14.58 -4.34 -7.86
C ARG A 76 -14.43 -5.10 -9.18
N LEU A 77 -13.23 -5.10 -9.78
CA LEU A 77 -12.96 -5.87 -10.99
C LEU A 77 -12.96 -7.38 -10.71
N GLU A 78 -12.32 -7.82 -9.63
CA GLU A 78 -12.32 -9.23 -9.21
C GLU A 78 -13.73 -9.73 -8.87
N GLU A 79 -14.53 -8.93 -8.17
CA GLU A 79 -15.94 -9.23 -7.87
C GLU A 79 -16.77 -9.37 -9.15
N LYS A 80 -16.61 -8.47 -10.12
CA LYS A 80 -17.28 -8.57 -11.42
C LYS A 80 -16.90 -9.86 -12.15
N ILE A 81 -15.61 -10.22 -12.15
CA ILE A 81 -15.13 -11.46 -12.77
C ILE A 81 -15.75 -12.67 -12.06
N ASN A 82 -15.78 -12.68 -10.72
CA ASN A 82 -16.38 -13.77 -9.96
C ASN A 82 -17.88 -13.91 -10.24
N ILE A 83 -18.62 -12.80 -10.35
CA ILE A 83 -20.04 -12.81 -10.71
C ILE A 83 -20.24 -13.41 -12.11
N ILE A 84 -19.40 -13.04 -13.09
CA ILE A 84 -19.45 -13.59 -14.45
C ILE A 84 -19.22 -15.12 -14.42
N CYS A 85 -18.18 -15.58 -13.72
CA CYS A 85 -17.85 -17.00 -13.64
C CYS A 85 -18.96 -17.80 -12.95
N ASN A 86 -19.48 -17.31 -11.81
CA ASN A 86 -20.53 -17.99 -11.06
C ASN A 86 -21.84 -18.05 -11.85
N ALA A 87 -22.27 -16.94 -12.45
CA ALA A 87 -23.47 -16.91 -13.28
C ALA A 87 -23.36 -17.84 -14.49
N ARG A 88 -22.16 -18.00 -15.07
CA ARG A 88 -21.91 -18.95 -16.14
C ARG A 88 -22.01 -20.40 -15.67
N LEU A 89 -21.45 -20.73 -14.51
CA LEU A 89 -21.55 -22.05 -13.89
C LEU A 89 -22.99 -22.43 -13.54
N GLU A 90 -23.81 -21.45 -13.14
CA GLU A 90 -25.24 -21.63 -12.88
C GLU A 90 -26.09 -21.76 -14.17
N GLY A 91 -25.47 -21.70 -15.36
CA GLY A 91 -26.12 -21.92 -16.64
C GLY A 91 -26.76 -20.68 -17.27
N ALA A 92 -26.46 -19.48 -16.77
CA ALA A 92 -26.97 -18.25 -17.37
C ALA A 92 -26.40 -18.01 -18.79
N SER A 93 -27.21 -17.37 -19.65
CA SER A 93 -26.77 -17.01 -21.00
C SER A 93 -25.77 -15.86 -20.96
N ILE A 94 -24.82 -15.86 -21.90
CA ILE A 94 -23.77 -14.83 -22.01
C ILE A 94 -24.39 -13.43 -22.19
N GLU A 95 -25.50 -13.34 -22.93
CA GLU A 95 -26.25 -12.10 -23.15
C GLU A 95 -26.86 -11.55 -21.85
N PHE A 96 -27.36 -12.42 -20.98
CA PHE A 96 -27.90 -12.04 -19.69
C PHE A 96 -26.80 -11.54 -18.75
N ILE A 97 -25.66 -12.23 -18.69
CA ILE A 97 -24.51 -11.84 -17.88
C ILE A 97 -23.95 -10.49 -18.36
N ALA A 98 -23.81 -10.30 -19.68
CA ALA A 98 -23.38 -9.04 -20.30
C ALA A 98 -24.28 -7.87 -19.90
N LYS A 99 -25.60 -8.07 -19.88
CA LYS A 99 -26.59 -7.07 -19.46
C LYS A 99 -26.48 -6.73 -17.97
N VAL A 100 -26.30 -7.73 -17.10
CA VAL A 100 -26.19 -7.55 -15.64
C VAL A 100 -24.90 -6.82 -15.27
N VAL A 101 -23.77 -7.21 -15.86
CA VAL A 101 -22.44 -6.65 -15.53
C VAL A 101 -22.12 -5.38 -16.35
N LYS A 102 -22.97 -5.04 -17.32
CA LYS A 102 -22.84 -3.90 -18.26
C LYS A 102 -21.55 -3.96 -19.08
N LEU A 103 -21.24 -5.14 -19.63
CA LEU A 103 -20.11 -5.39 -20.52
C LEU A 103 -20.61 -5.90 -21.87
N SER A 104 -19.77 -5.88 -22.92
CA SER A 104 -20.14 -6.51 -24.19
C SER A 104 -20.11 -8.04 -24.06
N PRO A 105 -20.92 -8.77 -24.84
CA PRO A 105 -20.85 -10.24 -24.89
C PRO A 105 -19.47 -10.77 -25.28
N GLU A 106 -18.69 -10.04 -26.10
CA GLU A 106 -17.30 -10.44 -26.41
C GLU A 106 -16.41 -10.35 -25.17
N GLN A 107 -16.49 -9.25 -24.41
CA GLN A 107 -15.68 -9.08 -23.20
C GLN A 107 -15.99 -10.16 -22.14
N VAL A 108 -17.25 -10.59 -22.05
CA VAL A 108 -17.64 -11.69 -21.16
C VAL A 108 -17.02 -13.02 -21.62
N ARG A 109 -16.98 -13.29 -22.93
CA ARG A 109 -16.31 -14.48 -23.48
C ARG A 109 -14.81 -14.46 -23.21
N ASP A 110 -14.14 -13.34 -23.47
CA ASP A 110 -12.69 -13.20 -23.24
C ASP A 110 -12.33 -13.47 -21.77
N ILE A 111 -13.15 -12.99 -20.83
CA ILE A 111 -12.96 -13.24 -19.38
C ILE A 111 -13.13 -14.74 -19.05
N LEU A 112 -14.13 -15.41 -19.62
CA LEU A 112 -14.37 -16.84 -19.41
C LEU A 112 -13.26 -17.71 -20.02
N ASP A 113 -12.83 -17.38 -21.23
CA ASP A 113 -11.76 -18.08 -21.96
C ASP A 113 -10.40 -17.93 -21.26
N SER A 114 -10.11 -16.74 -20.73
CA SER A 114 -8.87 -16.48 -19.96
C SER A 114 -8.77 -17.30 -18.65
N ARG A 115 -9.90 -17.78 -18.12
CA ARG A 115 -9.97 -18.59 -16.89
C ARG A 115 -10.30 -20.07 -17.12
N GLN A 116 -10.34 -20.53 -18.37
CA GLN A 116 -10.60 -21.94 -18.76
C GLN A 116 -11.92 -22.52 -18.22
N ILE A 117 -12.94 -21.68 -17.96
CA ILE A 117 -14.26 -22.17 -17.55
C ILE A 117 -15.04 -22.47 -18.84
N LYS A 118 -14.98 -23.73 -19.28
CA LYS A 118 -15.77 -24.26 -20.42
C LYS A 118 -17.23 -24.46 -20.04
#